data_AF-A0A7C3YF33-F1
#
_entry.id   AF-A0A7C3YF33-F1
#
_cell.length_a   1.000
_cell.length_b   1.000
_cell.length_c   1.000
_cell.angle_alpha   90.00
_cell.angle_beta   90.00
_cell.angle_gamma   90.00
#
_symmetry.space_group_name_H-M   'P 1'
#
loop_
_entity.id
_entity.type
_entity.pdbx_description
1 polymer ?
#
loop_
_entity_poly.entity_id
_entity_poly.type
_entity_poly.pdbx_seq_one_letter_code
_entity_poly.pdbx_strand_id
1 'polypeptide(L)'
;MMSSYEVVRRAIEFQKPDRLPVRFASLGLSDVVCIKWKQTGTGDHVYRRTLDEWGCLWTRSETENMGQVKGHPLADWSALRRYRWPDPDDPAFYAGMEQRFEGSEGKYVITGIFMLLF
;
A
#
# COMPACT_ATOMS: atom_id res chain seq x y z
N MET A 1 6.63 -29.11 -9.64
CA MET A 1 6.76 -28.05 -8.61
C MET A 1 5.58 -27.12 -8.80
N MET A 2 4.85 -26.79 -7.73
CA MET A 2 3.71 -25.86 -7.81
C MET A 2 4.17 -24.46 -8.26
N SER A 3 3.28 -23.71 -8.92
CA SER A 3 3.55 -22.31 -9.26
C SER A 3 3.56 -21.44 -8.00
N SER A 4 4.18 -20.26 -8.06
CA SER A 4 4.14 -19.28 -6.97
C SER A 4 2.70 -18.94 -6.54
N TYR A 5 1.79 -18.77 -7.51
CA TYR A 5 0.37 -18.60 -7.26
C TYR A 5 -0.22 -19.77 -6.45
N GLU A 6 -0.01 -21.02 -6.90
CA GLU A 6 -0.56 -22.20 -6.23
C GLU A 6 0.02 -22.40 -4.83
N VAL A 7 1.32 -22.14 -4.65
CA VAL A 7 1.97 -22.22 -3.33
C VAL A 7 1.31 -21.26 -2.34
N VAL A 8 1.13 -19.98 -2.73
CA VAL A 8 0.51 -18.97 -1.86
C VAL A 8 -0.96 -19.27 -1.61
N ARG A 9 -1.74 -19.54 -2.68
CA ARG A 9 -3.18 -19.85 -2.58
C ARG A 9 -3.41 -21.02 -1.64
N ARG A 10 -2.69 -22.13 -1.82
CA ARG A 10 -2.83 -23.32 -0.97
C ARG A 10 -2.36 -23.08 0.46
N ALA A 11 -1.37 -22.22 0.69
CA ALA A 11 -0.97 -21.87 2.05
C ALA A 11 -2.09 -21.09 2.78
N ILE A 12 -2.70 -20.10 2.12
CA ILE A 12 -3.80 -19.30 2.68
C ILE A 12 -5.04 -20.17 2.96
N GLU A 13 -5.34 -21.09 2.04
CA GLU A 13 -6.48 -22.02 2.14
C GLU A 13 -6.18 -23.28 2.99
N PHE A 14 -5.01 -23.36 3.64
CA PHE A 14 -4.58 -24.49 4.45
C PHE A 14 -4.54 -25.86 3.71
N GLN A 15 -4.26 -25.86 2.40
CA GLN A 15 -4.27 -27.02 1.49
C GLN A 15 -2.89 -27.67 1.27
N LYS A 16 -2.00 -27.61 2.28
CA LYS A 16 -0.67 -28.27 2.31
C LYS A 16 0.14 -28.09 1.00
N PRO A 17 0.66 -26.87 0.70
CA PRO A 17 1.52 -26.65 -0.46
C PRO A 17 2.82 -27.49 -0.39
N ASP A 18 3.48 -27.68 -1.53
CA ASP A 18 4.75 -28.44 -1.62
C ASP A 18 5.95 -27.73 -0.97
N ARG A 19 5.82 -26.44 -0.64
CA ARG A 19 6.76 -25.65 0.15
C ARG A 19 6.06 -24.45 0.82
N LEU A 20 6.78 -23.77 1.71
CA LEU A 20 6.34 -22.49 2.27
C LEU A 20 6.40 -21.37 1.21
N PRO A 21 5.39 -20.48 1.14
CA PRO A 21 5.48 -19.27 0.34
C PRO A 21 6.57 -18.34 0.86
N VAL A 22 7.24 -17.65 -0.06
CA VAL A 22 8.33 -16.72 0.24
C VAL A 22 7.94 -15.32 -0.21
N ARG A 23 8.14 -14.34 0.67
CA ARG A 23 8.06 -12.91 0.35
C ARG A 23 9.34 -12.24 0.83
N PHE A 24 10.40 -12.35 0.02
CA PHE A 24 11.72 -11.84 0.37
C PHE A 24 12.40 -11.14 -0.81
N ALA A 25 11.72 -10.07 -1.27
CA ALA A 25 12.12 -9.32 -2.45
C ALA A 25 13.56 -8.76 -2.38
N SER A 26 14.08 -8.48 -1.17
CA SER A 26 15.46 -8.05 -0.97
C SER A 26 16.51 -9.07 -1.42
N LEU A 27 16.16 -10.35 -1.52
CA LEU A 27 17.00 -11.42 -2.06
C LEU A 27 16.57 -11.87 -3.46
N GLY A 28 15.66 -11.14 -4.11
CA GLY A 28 15.12 -11.50 -5.42
C GLY A 28 14.13 -12.69 -5.39
N LEU A 29 13.71 -13.15 -4.20
CA LEU A 29 12.82 -14.31 -4.04
C LEU A 29 11.44 -13.83 -3.58
N SER A 30 10.42 -13.98 -4.43
CA SER A 30 9.04 -13.64 -4.04
C SER A 30 8.01 -14.40 -4.85
N ASP A 31 7.08 -15.07 -4.16
CA ASP A 31 5.90 -15.70 -4.74
C ASP A 31 4.74 -14.74 -4.96
N VAL A 32 4.85 -13.55 -4.38
CA VAL A 32 3.84 -12.51 -4.50
C VAL A 32 4.34 -11.36 -5.37
N VAL A 33 3.40 -10.70 -6.03
CA VAL A 33 3.59 -9.35 -6.60
C VAL A 33 2.73 -8.39 -5.79
N CYS A 34 3.35 -7.35 -5.25
CA CYS A 34 2.65 -6.30 -4.52
C CYS A 34 2.29 -5.18 -5.48
N ILE A 35 1.01 -5.07 -5.83
CA ILE A 35 0.49 -3.98 -6.65
C ILE A 35 0.05 -2.87 -5.71
N LYS A 36 0.60 -1.67 -5.92
CA LYS A 36 0.16 -0.49 -5.20
C LYS A 36 -1.09 0.06 -5.87
N TRP A 37 -2.12 0.31 -5.08
CA TRP A 37 -3.21 1.19 -5.47
C TRP A 37 -2.77 2.67 -5.42
N LYS A 38 -3.56 3.59 -5.97
CA LYS A 38 -3.22 5.00 -6.18
C LYS A 38 -3.41 5.84 -4.90
N GLN A 39 -2.86 5.35 -3.80
CA GLN A 39 -2.81 6.05 -2.54
C GLN A 39 -1.49 6.82 -2.41
N THR A 40 -1.59 8.07 -1.96
CA THR A 40 -0.50 8.95 -1.57
C THR A 40 0.26 8.36 -0.37
N GLY A 41 -0.45 7.88 0.65
CA GLY A 41 0.13 7.13 1.77
C GLY A 41 1.08 8.00 2.60
N THR A 42 2.37 7.67 2.64
CA THR A 42 3.38 8.49 3.36
C THR A 42 3.76 9.77 2.59
N GLY A 43 2.91 10.21 1.67
CA GLY A 43 3.16 11.37 0.83
C GLY A 43 3.75 11.05 -0.54
N ASP A 44 3.46 11.89 -1.55
CA ASP A 44 4.14 11.86 -2.84
C ASP A 44 5.66 12.12 -2.66
N HIS A 45 6.47 11.17 -3.15
CA HIS A 45 7.93 11.15 -3.00
C HIS A 45 8.64 12.13 -3.94
N VAL A 46 7.95 12.67 -4.94
CA VAL A 46 8.46 13.77 -5.79
C VAL A 46 8.63 15.05 -4.97
N TYR A 47 7.82 15.24 -3.93
CA TYR A 47 7.85 16.44 -3.10
C TYR A 47 8.50 16.19 -1.74
N ARG A 48 9.21 17.22 -1.22
CA ARG A 48 9.70 17.21 0.17
C ARG A 48 8.57 17.35 1.19
N ARG A 49 7.42 17.90 0.77
CA ARG A 49 6.22 18.15 1.59
C ARG A 49 4.98 17.82 0.79
N THR A 50 4.05 17.10 1.39
CA THR A 50 2.87 16.55 0.68
C THR A 50 1.82 16.15 1.71
N LEU A 51 0.55 16.17 1.31
CA LEU A 51 -0.58 15.76 2.15
C LEU A 51 -0.96 14.33 1.80
N ASP A 52 -1.23 13.51 2.80
CA ASP A 52 -1.88 12.21 2.59
C ASP A 52 -3.41 12.37 2.42
N GLU A 53 -4.10 11.25 2.22
CA GLU A 53 -5.56 11.21 2.06
C GLU A 53 -6.28 11.84 3.24
N TRP A 54 -5.72 11.71 4.45
CA TRP A 54 -6.26 12.24 5.69
C TRP A 54 -5.94 13.72 5.88
N GLY A 55 -5.21 14.35 4.96
CA GLY A 55 -4.76 15.73 5.08
C GLY A 55 -3.62 15.92 6.10
N CYS A 56 -2.94 14.85 6.51
CA CYS A 56 -1.73 14.95 7.33
C CYS A 56 -0.54 15.35 6.46
N LEU A 57 0.24 16.32 6.95
CA LEU A 57 1.41 16.83 6.25
C LEU A 57 2.62 15.92 6.52
N TRP A 58 3.07 15.24 5.48
CA TRP A 58 4.33 14.49 5.48
C TRP A 58 5.47 15.39 5.03
N THR A 59 6.60 15.33 5.74
CA THR A 59 7.84 16.05 5.42
C THR A 59 9.01 15.08 5.41
N ARG A 60 9.88 15.18 4.39
CA ARG A 60 11.11 14.39 4.27
C ARG A 60 12.34 15.21 4.64
N SER A 61 13.28 14.56 5.31
CA SER A 61 14.63 15.10 5.55
C SER A 61 15.51 14.93 4.30
N GLU A 62 16.76 15.41 4.40
CA GLU A 62 17.79 15.15 3.38
C GLU A 62 18.25 13.70 3.35
N THR A 63 18.18 13.00 4.49
CA THR A 63 18.38 11.55 4.55
C THR A 63 17.18 10.82 3.97
N GLU A 64 17.43 9.84 3.11
CA GLU A 64 16.40 8.95 2.57
C GLU A 64 15.71 8.18 3.71
N ASN A 65 14.42 8.44 3.87
CA ASN A 65 13.55 7.73 4.80
C ASN A 65 12.09 7.86 4.36
N MET A 66 11.19 7.26 5.14
CA MET A 66 9.75 7.28 4.89
C MET A 66 9.12 8.67 4.99
N GLY A 67 9.78 9.63 5.65
CA GLY A 67 9.22 10.92 6.05
C GLY A 67 8.62 10.89 7.45
N GLN A 68 8.21 12.08 7.93
CA GLN A 68 7.57 12.28 9.22
C GLN A 68 6.32 13.14 9.05
N VAL A 69 5.27 12.83 9.81
CA VAL A 69 4.11 13.72 9.94
C VAL A 69 4.51 14.95 10.75
N LYS A 70 4.34 16.14 10.17
CA LYS A 70 4.66 17.46 10.76
C LYS A 70 3.45 18.36 10.91
N GLY A 71 2.27 17.91 10.50
CA GLY A 71 1.01 18.62 10.67
C GLY A 71 -0.16 17.68 10.45
N HIS A 72 -1.31 18.01 11.04
CA HIS A 72 -2.55 17.26 10.90
C HIS A 72 -3.74 18.22 10.97
N PRO A 73 -4.87 17.89 10.33
CA PRO A 73 -6.01 18.80 10.21
C PRO A 73 -6.79 18.98 11.52
N LEU A 74 -6.56 18.10 12.49
CA LEU A 74 -7.21 18.09 13.81
C LEU A 74 -6.29 18.62 14.92
N ALA A 75 -5.45 19.63 14.61
CA ALA A 75 -4.62 20.31 15.62
C ALA A 75 -5.48 21.04 16.68
N ASP A 76 -6.70 21.41 16.30
CA ASP A 76 -7.76 21.89 17.18
C ASP A 76 -8.98 20.97 17.01
N TRP A 77 -9.52 20.47 18.11
CA TRP A 77 -10.72 19.63 18.14
C TRP A 77 -11.95 20.31 17.54
N SER A 78 -12.03 21.64 17.56
CA SER A 78 -13.11 22.37 16.89
C SER A 78 -13.17 22.09 15.37
N ALA A 79 -12.03 21.74 14.77
CA ALA A 79 -11.91 21.42 13.35
C ALA A 79 -12.61 20.11 12.98
N LEU A 80 -12.87 19.21 13.94
CA LEU A 80 -13.56 17.95 13.69
C LEU A 80 -14.94 18.17 13.04
N ARG A 81 -15.65 19.23 13.42
CA ARG A 81 -16.98 19.57 12.89
C ARG A 81 -17.01 19.85 11.39
N ARG A 82 -15.86 20.26 10.83
CA ARG A 82 -15.70 20.62 9.40
C ARG A 82 -14.75 19.68 8.66
N TYR A 83 -14.18 18.71 9.36
CA TYR A 83 -13.23 17.78 8.78
C TYR A 83 -13.95 16.84 7.80
N ARG A 84 -13.33 16.65 6.63
CA ARG A 84 -13.84 15.74 5.61
C ARG A 84 -13.01 14.47 5.65
N TRP A 85 -13.65 13.38 6.05
CA TRP A 85 -13.03 12.07 6.03
C TRP A 85 -12.81 11.62 4.57
N PRO A 86 -11.71 10.91 4.28
CA PRO A 86 -11.51 10.27 2.99
C PRO A 86 -12.67 9.31 2.70
N ASP A 87 -13.13 9.27 1.46
CA ASP A 87 -14.11 8.27 1.02
C ASP A 87 -13.38 6.95 0.77
N PRO A 88 -13.63 5.87 1.55
CA PRO A 88 -12.95 4.59 1.36
C PRO A 88 -13.28 3.93 0.01
N ASP A 89 -14.39 4.32 -0.61
CA ASP A 89 -14.87 3.77 -1.88
C ASP A 89 -14.50 4.64 -3.09
N ASP A 90 -13.64 5.66 -2.91
CA ASP A 90 -13.25 6.55 -4.02
C ASP A 90 -12.58 5.74 -5.16
N PRO A 91 -13.20 5.68 -6.36
CA PRO A 91 -12.67 4.92 -7.48
C PRO A 91 -11.30 5.42 -7.96
N ALA A 92 -10.92 6.66 -7.61
CA ALA A 92 -9.62 7.22 -7.93
C ALA A 92 -8.47 6.38 -7.33
N PHE A 93 -8.68 5.67 -6.23
CA PHE A 93 -7.66 4.78 -5.65
C PHE A 93 -7.33 3.60 -6.56
N TYR A 94 -8.26 3.15 -7.39
CA TYR A 94 -8.04 2.01 -8.29
C TYR A 94 -7.49 2.45 -9.66
N ALA A 95 -7.51 3.75 -9.95
CA ALA A 95 -7.12 4.26 -11.26
C ALA A 95 -5.68 3.83 -11.66
N GLY A 96 -5.61 3.11 -12.78
CA GLY A 96 -4.37 2.62 -13.38
C GLY A 96 -3.79 1.38 -12.68
N MET A 97 -4.54 0.71 -11.79
CA MET A 97 -4.10 -0.56 -11.21
C MET A 97 -4.06 -1.68 -12.24
N GLU A 98 -4.97 -1.67 -13.22
CA GLU A 98 -5.08 -2.71 -14.25
C GLU A 98 -3.78 -2.88 -15.02
N GLN A 99 -3.18 -1.75 -15.43
CA GLN A 99 -1.89 -1.71 -16.12
C GLN A 99 -0.74 -2.23 -15.24
N ARG A 100 -0.85 -2.11 -13.92
CA ARG A 100 0.17 -2.60 -12.98
C ARG A 100 0.13 -4.12 -12.80
N PHE A 101 -0.95 -4.79 -13.23
CA PHE A 101 -1.01 -6.26 -13.20
C PHE A 101 -0.14 -6.91 -14.28
N GLU A 102 0.26 -6.17 -15.33
CA GLU A 102 1.17 -6.69 -16.35
C GLU A 102 2.49 -7.18 -15.73
N GLY A 103 2.93 -8.39 -16.07
CA GLY A 103 4.14 -8.99 -15.50
C GLY A 103 3.93 -9.71 -14.16
N SER A 104 2.68 -9.81 -13.67
CA SER A 104 2.34 -10.57 -12.46
C SER A 104 2.02 -12.05 -12.72
N GLU A 105 2.14 -12.50 -13.97
CA GLU A 105 1.72 -13.83 -14.39
C GLU A 105 2.42 -14.94 -13.57
N GLY A 106 1.62 -15.90 -13.09
CA GLY A 106 2.11 -17.03 -12.31
C GLY A 106 2.45 -16.73 -10.85
N LYS A 107 2.35 -15.47 -10.39
CA LYS A 107 2.52 -15.05 -9.00
C LYS A 107 1.18 -14.72 -8.34
N TYR A 108 1.16 -14.75 -7.01
CA TYR A 108 -0.01 -14.34 -6.24
C TYR A 108 -0.02 -12.81 -6.06
N VAL A 109 -1.06 -12.16 -6.56
CA VAL A 109 -1.17 -10.69 -6.49
C VAL A 109 -1.70 -10.28 -5.12
N ILE A 110 -1.00 -9.34 -4.48
CA ILE A 110 -1.44 -8.70 -3.23
C ILE A 110 -1.47 -7.18 -3.41
N THR A 111 -2.34 -6.51 -2.67
CA THR A 111 -2.31 -5.06 -2.49
C THR A 111 -2.27 -4.75 -0.99
N GLY A 112 -1.75 -3.58 -0.65
CA GLY A 112 -1.70 -3.09 0.72
C GLY A 112 -2.44 -1.77 0.83
N ILE A 113 -3.36 -1.70 1.77
CA ILE A 113 -4.05 -0.47 2.16
C ILE A 113 -3.29 0.08 3.38
N PHE A 114 -2.77 1.30 3.28
CA PHE A 114 -1.97 1.91 4.34
C PHE A 114 -2.79 2.95 5.12
N MET A 115 -2.73 2.90 6.45
CA MET A 115 -3.44 3.83 7.35
C MET A 115 -4.93 4.00 7.00
N LEU A 116 -5.70 2.90 7.09
CA LEU A 116 -7.16 2.94 7.00
C LEU A 116 -7.77 2.97 8.40
N LEU A 117 -8.77 3.84 8.62
CA LEU A 117 -9.65 3.79 9.78
C LEU A 117 -10.99 3.23 9.29
N PHE A 118 -11.44 2.11 9.86
CA PHE A 118 -12.70 1.42 9.56
C PHE A 118 -13.85 1.97 10.41
#